data_AF-A0A5J9UF42-F1
#
_entry.id   AF-A0A5J9UF42-F1
#
_cell.length_a   1.000
_cell.length_b   1.000
_cell.length_c   1.000
_cell.angle_alpha   90.00
_cell.angle_beta   90.00
_cell.angle_gamma   90.00
#
_symmetry.space_group_name_H-M   'P 1'
#
loop_
_entity.id
_entity.type
_entity.pdbx_description
1 polymer ?
#
loop_
_entity_poly.entity_id
_entity_poly.type
_entity_poly.pdbx_seq_one_letter_code
_entity_poly.pdbx_strand_id
1 'polypeptide(L)'
;MWTEEEIATMDPKLQEGARAILAERLAFKYSEEDLRFHELRDSDPAAFCREILRRDSEHFDKWIRPQRDALLRQQRQKEEDAAAARALECSRRAPDCSDEQAVKRQRVLAPPPPDMIPKIDSIAEDGGSRRSVLV
;
A
#
# COMPACT_ATOMS: atom_id res chain seq x y z
N MET A 1 -0.96 -25.17 32.89
CA MET A 1 -2.31 -25.06 32.32
C MET A 1 -3.23 -25.64 33.37
N TRP A 2 -4.30 -24.95 33.77
CA TRP A 2 -5.17 -25.48 34.83
C TRP A 2 -5.90 -26.73 34.34
N THR A 3 -5.85 -27.80 35.11
CA THR A 3 -6.63 -29.02 34.83
C THR A 3 -8.07 -28.87 35.34
N GLU A 4 -8.98 -29.74 34.90
CA GLU A 4 -10.37 -29.77 35.42
C GLU A 4 -10.39 -29.94 36.95
N GLU A 5 -9.45 -30.72 37.50
CA GLU A 5 -9.29 -30.92 38.94
C GLU A 5 -8.82 -29.64 39.65
N GLU A 6 -7.90 -28.88 39.06
CA GLU A 6 -7.43 -27.60 39.61
C GLU A 6 -8.55 -26.55 39.58
N ILE A 7 -9.34 -26.50 38.50
CA ILE A 7 -10.50 -25.60 38.40
C ILE A 7 -11.57 -25.95 39.43
N ALA A 8 -11.79 -27.24 39.71
CA ALA A 8 -12.75 -27.69 40.72
C ALA A 8 -12.40 -27.21 42.15
N THR A 9 -11.14 -26.86 42.42
CA THR A 9 -10.69 -26.31 43.72
C THR A 9 -10.74 -24.79 43.81
N MET A 10 -11.06 -24.08 42.72
CA MET A 10 -11.17 -22.62 42.69
C MET A 10 -12.47 -22.11 43.32
N ASP A 11 -12.54 -20.80 43.59
CA ASP A 11 -13.78 -20.14 44.00
C ASP A 11 -14.91 -20.43 43.00
N PRO A 12 -16.11 -20.87 43.44
CA PRO A 12 -17.23 -21.22 42.57
C PRO A 12 -17.60 -20.14 41.54
N LYS A 13 -17.40 -18.86 41.87
CA LYS A 13 -17.67 -17.73 40.95
C LYS A 13 -16.67 -17.62 39.81
N LEU A 14 -15.47 -18.17 39.99
CA LEU A 14 -14.40 -18.17 38.99
C LEU A 14 -14.36 -19.47 38.18
N GLN A 15 -14.99 -20.55 38.67
CA GLN A 15 -15.01 -21.85 38.00
C GLN A 15 -15.65 -21.81 36.61
N GLU A 16 -16.76 -21.07 36.45
CA GLU A 16 -17.47 -20.98 35.17
C GLU A 16 -16.60 -20.33 34.08
N GLY A 17 -15.94 -19.21 34.40
CA GLY A 17 -15.01 -18.53 33.49
C GLY A 17 -13.76 -19.37 33.20
N ALA A 18 -13.20 -20.04 34.21
CA ALA A 18 -12.05 -20.91 34.03
C ALA A 18 -12.37 -22.12 33.15
N ARG A 19 -13.55 -22.74 33.32
CA ARG A 19 -14.03 -23.83 32.45
C ARG A 19 -14.30 -23.37 31.04
N ALA A 20 -14.90 -22.19 30.85
CA ALA A 20 -15.11 -21.62 29.52
C ALA A 20 -13.79 -21.42 28.76
N ILE A 21 -12.77 -20.87 29.43
CA ILE A 21 -11.43 -20.68 28.85
C ILE A 21 -10.74 -22.02 28.55
N LEU A 22 -10.86 -23.00 29.46
CA LEU A 22 -10.32 -24.34 29.23
C LEU A 22 -11.02 -25.02 28.05
N ALA A 23 -12.35 -24.94 27.97
CA ALA A 23 -13.15 -25.51 26.89
C ALA A 23 -12.85 -24.84 25.53
N GLU A 24 -12.75 -23.51 25.47
CA GLU A 24 -12.38 -22.79 24.24
C GLU A 24 -10.98 -23.19 23.76
N ARG A 25 -10.02 -23.33 24.68
CA ARG A 25 -8.65 -23.74 24.32
C ARG A 25 -8.53 -25.22 23.96
N LEU A 26 -9.30 -26.10 24.59
CA LEU A 26 -9.39 -27.52 24.21
C LEU A 26 -10.13 -27.70 22.88
N ALA A 27 -11.09 -26.82 22.58
CA ALA A 27 -11.77 -26.76 21.29
C ALA A 27 -10.88 -26.16 20.19
N PHE A 28 -9.87 -25.36 20.56
CA PHE A 28 -8.83 -24.88 19.65
C PHE A 28 -7.91 -26.05 19.25
N LYS A 29 -8.39 -26.85 18.30
CA LYS A 29 -7.58 -27.86 17.63
C LYS A 29 -6.82 -27.19 16.50
N TYR A 30 -5.49 -27.26 16.56
CA TYR A 30 -4.67 -27.04 15.38
C TYR A 30 -5.18 -27.95 14.27
N SER A 31 -5.40 -27.39 13.08
CA SER A 31 -5.67 -28.22 11.91
C SER A 31 -4.48 -29.17 11.68
N GLU A 32 -4.67 -30.29 10.99
CA GLU A 32 -3.53 -31.14 10.62
C GLU A 32 -2.43 -30.37 9.86
N GLU A 33 -2.83 -29.33 9.12
CA GLU A 33 -1.91 -28.44 8.41
C GLU A 33 -1.11 -27.55 9.37
N ASP A 34 -1.72 -27.09 10.47
CA ASP A 34 -1.02 -26.32 11.50
C ASP A 34 -0.08 -27.18 12.33
N LEU A 35 -0.46 -28.43 12.62
CA LEU A 35 0.42 -29.39 13.29
C LEU A 35 1.66 -29.68 12.43
N ARG A 36 1.46 -29.99 11.13
CA ARG A 36 2.55 -30.17 10.16
C ARG A 36 3.42 -28.93 10.04
N PHE A 37 2.84 -27.74 10.08
CA PHE A 37 3.59 -26.49 10.08
C PHE A 37 4.47 -26.33 11.33
N HIS A 38 3.98 -26.69 12.52
CA HIS A 38 4.78 -26.64 13.74
C HIS A 38 5.92 -27.67 13.76
N GLU A 39 5.72 -28.84 13.15
CA GLU A 39 6.77 -29.86 12.97
C GLU A 39 7.93 -29.36 12.08
N LEU A 40 7.67 -28.43 11.15
CA LEU A 40 8.72 -27.81 10.33
C LEU A 40 9.71 -27.02 11.17
N ARG A 41 9.30 -26.45 12.32
CA ARG A 41 10.19 -25.62 13.14
C ARG A 41 11.44 -26.37 13.58
N ASP A 42 11.27 -27.63 13.96
CA ASP A 42 12.34 -28.44 14.53
C ASP A 42 13.03 -29.33 13.47
N SER A 43 12.34 -29.63 12.35
CA SER A 43 12.85 -30.48 11.26
C SER A 43 13.50 -29.70 10.09
N ASP A 44 12.95 -28.55 9.70
CA ASP A 44 13.50 -27.65 8.68
C ASP A 44 13.13 -26.18 9.02
N PRO A 45 13.94 -25.50 9.85
CA PRO A 45 13.70 -24.12 10.25
C PRO A 45 13.61 -23.14 9.06
N ALA A 46 14.29 -23.44 7.94
CA ALA A 46 14.26 -22.59 6.77
C ALA A 46 12.93 -22.71 6.02
N ALA A 47 12.36 -23.93 5.93
CA ALA A 47 11.01 -24.14 5.41
C ALA A 47 9.95 -23.50 6.31
N PHE A 48 10.12 -23.60 7.63
CA PHE A 48 9.24 -22.94 8.59
C PHE A 48 9.20 -21.41 8.38
N CYS A 49 10.36 -20.75 8.26
CA CYS A 49 10.43 -19.32 8.00
C CYS A 49 9.79 -18.93 6.65
N ARG A 50 9.99 -19.72 5.60
CA ARG A 50 9.33 -19.47 4.30
C ARG A 50 7.81 -19.59 4.40
N GLU A 51 7.33 -20.57 5.15
CA GLU A 51 5.91 -20.83 5.35
C GLU A 51 5.23 -19.74 6.20
N ILE A 52 5.92 -19.19 7.22
CA ILE A 52 5.45 -17.99 7.94
C ILE A 52 5.27 -16.82 6.97
N LEU A 53 6.30 -16.50 6.20
CA LEU A 53 6.27 -15.38 5.25
C LEU A 53 5.18 -15.57 4.19
N ARG A 54 4.96 -16.81 3.73
CA ARG A 54 3.87 -17.16 2.82
C ARG A 54 2.51 -16.88 3.46
N ARG A 55 2.26 -17.41 4.67
CA ARG A 55 1.00 -17.21 5.40
C ARG A 55 0.73 -15.74 5.69
N ASP A 56 1.75 -14.97 6.08
CA ASP A 56 1.64 -13.53 6.30
C ASP A 56 1.31 -12.78 5.01
N SER A 57 1.92 -13.17 3.88
CA SER A 57 1.62 -12.59 2.57
C SER A 57 0.19 -12.89 2.12
N GLU A 58 -0.33 -14.11 2.35
CA GLU A 58 -1.71 -14.45 2.05
C GLU A 58 -2.70 -13.69 2.93
N HIS A 59 -2.35 -13.48 4.20
CA HIS A 59 -3.16 -12.67 5.10
C HIS A 59 -3.19 -11.21 4.62
N PHE A 60 -2.03 -10.65 4.27
CA PHE A 60 -1.94 -9.30 3.71
C PHE A 60 -2.78 -9.15 2.43
N ASP A 61 -2.71 -10.13 1.53
CA ASP A 61 -3.42 -10.08 0.25
C ASP A 61 -4.93 -10.26 0.38
N LYS A 62 -5.40 -11.10 1.32
CA LYS A 62 -6.83 -11.32 1.55
C LYS A 62 -7.48 -10.17 2.32
N TRP A 63 -6.79 -9.61 3.32
CA TRP A 63 -7.44 -8.72 4.29
C TRP A 63 -7.02 -7.26 4.14
N ILE A 64 -5.74 -6.99 3.89
CA ILE A 64 -5.22 -5.62 3.87
C ILE A 64 -5.30 -5.01 2.48
N ARG A 65 -4.92 -5.78 1.45
CA ARG A 65 -4.90 -5.31 0.05
C ARG A 65 -6.27 -4.78 -0.43
N PRO A 66 -7.42 -5.45 -0.17
CA PRO A 66 -8.71 -4.94 -0.63
C PRO A 66 -9.13 -3.63 0.05
N GLN A 67 -8.81 -3.46 1.34
CA GLN A 67 -9.10 -2.24 2.09
C GLN A 67 -8.27 -1.07 1.58
N ARG A 68 -6.97 -1.28 1.35
CA ARG A 68 -6.09 -0.29 0.73
C ARG A 68 -6.61 0.11 -0.65
N ASP A 69 -6.94 -0.86 -1.49
CA ASP A 69 -7.41 -0.59 -2.84
C ASP A 69 -8.76 0.14 -2.84
N ALA A 70 -9.64 -0.13 -1.87
CA ALA A 70 -10.87 0.62 -1.66
C ALA A 70 -10.61 2.08 -1.27
N LEU A 71 -9.67 2.33 -0.36
CA LEU A 71 -9.26 3.70 0.03
C LEU A 71 -8.66 4.46 -1.15
N LEU A 72 -7.82 3.82 -1.97
CA LEU A 72 -7.24 4.43 -3.17
C LEU A 72 -8.32 4.79 -4.20
N ARG A 73 -9.31 3.93 -4.43
CA ARG A 73 -10.46 4.26 -5.29
C ARG A 73 -11.24 5.45 -4.76
N GLN A 74 -11.50 5.48 -3.45
CA GLN A 74 -12.20 6.60 -2.81
C GLN A 74 -11.43 7.92 -2.94
N GLN A 75 -10.10 7.89 -2.81
CA GLN A 75 -9.27 9.07 -2.98
C GLN A 75 -9.34 9.62 -4.40
N ARG A 76 -9.22 8.75 -5.42
CA ARG A 76 -9.33 9.16 -6.83
C ARG A 76 -10.69 9.78 -7.14
N GLN A 77 -11.77 9.18 -6.63
CA GLN A 77 -13.12 9.74 -6.80
C GLN A 77 -13.22 11.15 -6.21
N LYS A 78 -12.67 11.37 -5.01
CA LYS A 78 -12.67 12.70 -4.39
C LYS A 78 -11.87 13.73 -5.19
N GLU A 79 -10.76 13.31 -5.79
CA GLU A 79 -9.94 14.18 -6.65
C GLU A 79 -10.68 14.53 -7.94
N GLU A 80 -11.36 13.57 -8.57
CA GLU A 80 -12.20 13.79 -9.75
C GLU A 80 -13.39 14.70 -9.43
N ASP A 81 -14.11 14.47 -8.33
CA ASP A 81 -15.22 15.30 -7.89
C ASP A 81 -14.75 16.73 -7.56
N ALA A 82 -13.58 16.88 -6.93
CA ALA A 82 -12.99 18.17 -6.66
C ALA A 82 -12.57 18.89 -7.95
N ALA A 83 -12.07 18.17 -8.96
CA ALA A 83 -11.76 18.74 -10.26
C ALA A 83 -13.03 19.18 -11.01
N ALA A 84 -14.10 18.37 -10.96
CA ALA A 84 -15.39 18.70 -11.53
C ALA A 84 -16.03 19.92 -10.85
N ALA A 85 -15.97 20.01 -9.52
CA ALA A 85 -16.43 21.15 -8.75
C ALA A 85 -15.66 22.43 -9.12
N ARG A 86 -14.33 22.36 -9.27
CA ARG A 86 -13.51 23.49 -9.73
C ARG A 86 -13.89 23.93 -11.15
N ALA A 87 -14.13 23.00 -12.07
CA ALA A 87 -14.54 23.33 -13.44
C ALA A 87 -15.92 24.02 -13.49
N LEU A 88 -16.87 23.56 -12.67
CA LEU A 88 -18.19 24.19 -12.52
C LEU A 88 -18.08 25.57 -11.87
N GLU A 89 -17.22 25.73 -10.86
CA GLU A 89 -16.99 27.02 -10.23
C GLU A 89 -16.33 28.02 -11.18
N CYS A 90 -15.33 27.61 -11.97
CA CYS A 90 -14.76 28.42 -13.05
C CYS A 90 -15.83 28.86 -14.06
N SER A 91 -16.77 27.97 -14.41
CA SER A 91 -17.88 28.30 -15.30
C SER A 91 -18.87 29.28 -14.65
N ARG A 92 -19.09 29.20 -13.34
CA ARG A 92 -20.00 30.07 -12.58
C ARG A 92 -19.39 31.44 -12.24
N ARG A 93 -18.06 31.51 -12.07
CA ARG A 93 -17.28 32.71 -11.75
C ARG A 93 -16.82 33.50 -12.97
N ALA A 94 -17.22 33.14 -14.18
CA ALA A 94 -17.01 33.94 -15.37
C ALA A 94 -18.22 34.85 -15.65
N PRO A 95 -18.33 36.06 -15.06
CA PRO A 95 -18.71 37.19 -15.89
C PRO A 95 -17.51 37.47 -16.81
N ASP A 96 -17.74 37.51 -18.12
CA ASP A 96 -16.75 37.85 -19.15
C ASP A 96 -15.74 36.78 -19.58
N CYS A 97 -16.22 35.58 -19.94
CA CYS A 97 -15.57 34.80 -21.01
C CYS A 97 -16.05 35.25 -22.41
N SER A 98 -16.19 36.57 -22.61
CA SER A 98 -16.56 37.21 -23.87
C SER A 98 -15.35 37.98 -24.43
N ASP A 99 -14.84 37.49 -25.55
CA ASP A 99 -14.16 38.19 -26.65
C ASP A 99 -12.80 38.92 -26.49
N GLU A 100 -12.17 39.06 -25.32
CA GLU A 100 -10.83 39.70 -25.30
C GLU A 100 -9.62 38.74 -25.50
N GLN A 101 -9.76 37.43 -25.28
CA GLN A 101 -8.67 36.48 -25.57
C GLN A 101 -8.69 35.88 -26.98
N ALA A 102 -9.78 36.02 -27.73
CA ALA A 102 -9.87 35.53 -29.12
C ALA A 102 -9.08 36.42 -30.11
N VAL A 103 -8.87 37.70 -29.79
CA VAL A 103 -8.21 38.66 -30.69
C VAL A 103 -6.66 38.64 -30.60
N LYS A 104 -6.07 38.07 -29.54
CA LYS A 104 -4.60 37.93 -29.43
C LYS A 104 -4.02 36.68 -30.12
N ARG A 105 -4.85 35.79 -30.65
CA ARG A 105 -4.39 34.62 -31.43
C ARG A 105 -4.35 34.84 -32.95
N GLN A 106 -4.57 36.08 -33.41
CA GLN A 106 -4.48 36.46 -34.83
C GLN A 106 -3.37 37.51 -35.07
N ARG A 107 -2.13 37.09 -34.82
CA ARG A 107 -0.84 37.66 -35.30
C ARG A 107 0.20 36.85 -34.51
N VAL A 108 0.94 35.92 -35.09
CA VAL A 108 1.93 36.12 -36.15
C VAL A 108 2.12 34.77 -36.84
N LEU A 109 1.61 34.64 -38.07
CA LEU A 109 2.19 33.75 -39.08
C LEU A 109 3.47 34.45 -39.56
N ALA A 110 4.56 34.19 -38.85
CA ALA A 110 5.90 34.36 -39.40
C ALA A 110 6.69 33.12 -38.97
N PRO A 111 7.30 32.38 -39.89
CA PRO A 111 8.21 31.31 -39.50
C PRO A 111 9.39 31.91 -38.71
N PRO A 112 9.90 31.21 -37.69
CA PRO A 112 11.07 31.66 -36.95
C PRO A 112 12.27 31.79 -37.90
N PRO A 113 13.13 32.81 -37.75
CA PRO A 113 14.35 32.92 -38.54
C PRO A 113 15.26 31.70 -38.29
N PRO A 114 15.88 31.14 -39.34
CA PRO A 114 16.80 30.02 -39.19
C PRO A 114 18.14 30.60 -38.77
N ASP A 115 18.48 30.47 -37.49
CA ASP A 115 19.85 30.35 -36.99
C ASP A 115 19.84 30.64 -35.50
N MET A 116 19.69 29.60 -34.69
CA MET A 116 20.45 29.40 -33.45
C MET A 116 20.28 27.92 -33.05
N ILE A 117 20.86 27.03 -33.85
CA ILE A 117 21.28 25.74 -33.29
C ILE A 117 22.63 26.04 -32.62
N PRO A 118 22.72 26.10 -31.27
CA PRO A 118 24.02 26.05 -30.64
C PRO A 118 24.66 24.72 -31.04
N LYS A 119 25.74 24.78 -31.81
CA LYS A 119 26.65 23.66 -32.03
C LYS A 119 27.14 23.22 -30.65
N ILE A 120 26.60 22.12 -30.13
CA ILE A 120 27.24 21.41 -29.03
C ILE A 120 28.33 20.60 -29.71
N ASP A 121 29.53 21.16 -29.71
CA ASP A 121 30.72 20.45 -30.15
C ASP A 121 30.88 19.18 -29.32
N SER A 122 31.07 18.09 -30.04
CA SER A 122 31.47 16.80 -29.53
C SER A 122 32.73 16.93 -28.68
N ILE A 123 32.66 16.49 -27.43
CA ILE A 123 33.83 15.97 -26.72
C ILE A 123 33.42 14.60 -26.20
N ALA A 124 33.61 13.60 -27.06
CA ALA A 124 33.79 12.23 -26.61
C ALA A 124 35.25 12.09 -26.17
N GLU A 125 35.41 11.38 -25.05
CA GLU A 125 36.63 10.72 -24.56
C GLU A 125 37.70 11.66 -23.98
N ASP A 126 37.92 11.60 -22.65
CA ASP A 126 38.83 10.59 -22.12
C ASP A 126 38.81 10.51 -20.58
N GLY A 127 38.99 9.29 -20.08
CA GLY A 127 39.70 8.94 -18.85
C GLY A 127 39.32 9.57 -17.49
N GLY A 128 38.77 8.73 -16.61
CA GLY A 128 39.40 8.61 -15.28
C GLY A 128 38.50 8.83 -14.06
N SER A 129 38.08 7.69 -13.49
CA SER A 129 38.33 7.34 -12.10
C SER A 129 38.13 8.45 -11.05
N ARG A 130 37.02 8.35 -10.31
CA ARG A 130 37.09 8.29 -8.83
C ARG A 130 35.79 7.76 -8.22
N ARG A 131 35.97 6.62 -7.55
CA ARG A 131 35.16 6.10 -6.45
C ARG A 131 35.14 7.08 -5.28
N SER A 132 33.97 7.29 -4.70
CA SER A 132 33.70 7.73 -3.32
C SER A 132 32.19 7.54 -3.11
N VAL A 133 31.67 6.44 -2.57
CA VAL A 133 31.73 5.90 -1.19
C VAL A 133 31.21 6.88 -0.14
N LEU A 134 30.06 6.49 0.45
CA LEU A 134 29.46 6.83 1.76
C LEU A 134 29.14 8.32 2.00
N VAL A 135 27.94 8.71 2.43
CA VAL A 135 27.20 8.31 3.66
C VAL A 135 25.71 8.51 3.42
#